data_AF-A0A1S6FMC4-F1
#
_entry.id   AF-A0A1S6FMC4-F1
#
_cell.length_a   1.000
_cell.length_b   1.000
_cell.length_c   1.000
_cell.angle_alpha   90.00
_cell.angle_beta   90.00
_cell.angle_gamma   90.00
#
_symmetry.space_group_name_H-M   'P 1'
#
loop_
_entity.id
_entity.type
_entity.pdbx_description
1 polymer ?
#
loop_
_entity_poly.entity_id
_entity_poly.type
_entity_poly.pdbx_seq_one_letter_code
_entity_poly.pdbx_strand_id
1 'polypeptide(L)'
;MSMHPKYLTLGAAVFHAKDGSWQARLEIIGAARFRRNLLAARLRIIRNGKDEFLSLGDLGLDTTVPFQLTIADGKASAVLGKKKAEAAVPIAPSTARVACSTGDVLFSGLRFTS
;
A
#
# COMPACT_ATOMS: atom_id res chain seq x y z
N MET A 1 -13.63 -16.41 19.07
CA MET A 1 -12.98 -15.08 19.06
C MET A 1 -12.23 -14.92 17.75
N SER A 2 -12.67 -14.02 16.88
CA SER A 2 -11.98 -13.74 15.62
C SER A 2 -10.66 -13.03 15.92
N MET A 3 -9.52 -13.72 15.75
CA MET A 3 -8.21 -13.08 15.79
C MET A 3 -8.09 -12.24 14.52
N HIS A 4 -8.46 -10.95 14.60
CA HIS A 4 -8.01 -10.00 13.59
C HIS A 4 -6.49 -9.91 13.68
N PRO A 5 -5.75 -10.29 12.63
CA PRO A 5 -4.30 -10.20 12.68
C PRO A 5 -3.92 -8.73 12.89
N LYS A 6 -3.20 -8.45 13.98
CA LYS A 6 -2.67 -7.11 14.28
C LYS A 6 -1.50 -6.85 13.35
N TYR A 7 -1.72 -5.97 12.37
CA TYR A 7 -0.67 -5.50 11.48
C TYR A 7 -0.26 -4.09 11.87
N LEU A 8 1.04 -3.81 11.82
CA LEU A 8 1.58 -2.47 11.97
C LEU A 8 1.87 -1.91 10.58
N THR A 9 1.24 -0.82 10.16
CA THR A 9 1.69 -0.15 8.92
C THR A 9 3.00 0.55 9.22
N LEU A 10 4.03 0.32 8.41
CA LEU A 10 5.33 0.95 8.59
C LEU A 10 5.48 2.15 7.65
N GLY A 11 5.03 1.98 6.41
CA GLY A 11 4.89 3.08 5.48
C GLY A 11 3.96 2.76 4.32
N ALA A 12 3.46 3.79 3.66
CA ALA A 12 2.56 3.65 2.52
C ALA A 12 2.69 4.79 1.52
N ALA A 13 2.65 4.45 0.22
CA ALA A 13 2.29 5.40 -0.82
C ALA A 13 0.77 5.47 -0.92
N VAL A 14 0.21 6.68 -0.95
CA VAL A 14 -1.22 6.91 -0.84
C VAL A 14 -1.68 7.85 -1.94
N PHE A 15 -2.71 7.43 -2.68
CA PHE A 15 -3.54 8.31 -3.49
C PHE A 15 -4.89 8.49 -2.83
N HIS A 16 -5.37 9.73 -2.82
CA HIS A 16 -6.70 10.08 -2.31
C HIS A 16 -7.44 10.87 -3.38
N ALA A 17 -8.67 10.45 -3.69
CA ALA A 17 -9.55 11.22 -4.56
C ALA A 17 -9.89 12.56 -3.89
N LYS A 18 -9.88 13.67 -4.65
CA LYS A 18 -10.21 15.00 -4.11
C LYS A 18 -11.64 15.09 -3.58
N ASP A 19 -12.55 14.28 -4.10
CA ASP A 19 -13.94 14.18 -3.68
C ASP A 19 -14.16 13.24 -2.49
N GLY A 20 -13.11 12.59 -1.99
CA GLY A 20 -13.17 11.62 -0.89
C GLY A 20 -13.84 10.28 -1.24
N SER A 21 -14.18 10.04 -2.52
CA SER A 21 -14.89 8.83 -2.95
C SER A 21 -14.06 7.56 -2.79
N TRP A 22 -12.73 7.68 -2.89
CA TRP A 22 -11.82 6.56 -2.73
C TRP A 22 -10.43 6.94 -2.23
N GLN A 23 -9.75 5.96 -1.65
CA GLN A 23 -8.33 6.00 -1.32
C GLN A 23 -7.66 4.71 -1.79
N ALA A 24 -6.49 4.84 -2.41
CA ALA A 24 -5.65 3.71 -2.80
C ALA A 24 -4.32 3.80 -2.04
N ARG A 25 -3.88 2.70 -1.44
CA ARG A 25 -2.68 2.65 -0.61
C ARG A 25 -1.85 1.44 -0.98
N LEU A 26 -0.59 1.65 -1.34
CA LEU A 26 0.41 0.61 -1.32
C LEU A 26 1.03 0.61 0.08
N GLU A 27 0.62 -0.32 0.92
CA GLU A 27 1.03 -0.41 2.32
C GLU A 27 2.13 -1.45 2.50
N ILE A 28 3.17 -1.09 3.25
CA ILE A 28 4.11 -2.02 3.87
C ILE A 28 3.68 -2.23 5.31
N ILE A 29 3.38 -3.48 5.67
CA ILE A 29 2.88 -3.86 6.98
C ILE A 29 3.82 -4.86 7.64
N GLY A 30 4.10 -4.70 8.94
CA GLY A 30 4.71 -5.72 9.78
C GLY A 30 3.64 -6.67 10.32
N ALA A 31 3.85 -7.96 10.17
CA ALA A 31 3.06 -9.01 10.81
C ALA A 31 3.95 -9.82 11.76
N ALA A 32 3.63 -9.79 13.06
CA ALA A 32 4.23 -10.70 14.03
C ALA A 32 3.53 -12.06 13.91
N ARG A 33 4.03 -12.96 13.06
CA ARG A 33 3.53 -14.36 13.00
C ARG A 33 4.48 -15.26 13.77
N PHE A 34 4.02 -15.75 14.92
CA PHE A 34 4.48 -16.85 15.80
C PHE A 34 5.98 -17.22 15.91
N ARG A 35 6.84 -17.10 14.89
CA ARG A 35 8.32 -17.22 14.94
C ARG A 35 9.07 -16.45 13.83
N ARG A 36 8.41 -15.61 13.02
CA ARG A 36 9.04 -14.80 11.97
C ARG A 36 8.44 -13.39 11.94
N ASN A 37 9.30 -12.39 12.03
CA ASN A 37 8.95 -11.02 11.67
C ASN A 37 8.88 -10.98 10.14
N LEU A 38 7.66 -10.88 9.60
CA LEU A 38 7.45 -10.74 8.17
C LEU A 38 6.96 -9.33 7.90
N LEU A 39 7.66 -8.64 7.01
CA LEU A 39 7.09 -7.49 6.33
C LEU A 39 6.24 -8.04 5.19
N ALA A 40 5.07 -7.47 4.96
CA ALA A 40 4.24 -7.78 3.82
C ALA A 40 3.86 -6.49 3.11
N ALA A 41 3.68 -6.59 1.80
CA ALA A 41 3.17 -5.49 1.00
C ALA A 41 1.77 -5.83 0.50
N ARG A 42 0.90 -4.82 0.42
CA ARG A 42 -0.43 -4.97 -0.14
C ARG A 42 -0.92 -3.69 -0.77
N LEU A 43 -1.78 -3.83 -1.77
CA LEU A 43 -2.64 -2.76 -2.23
C LEU A 43 -3.93 -2.80 -1.41
N ARG A 44 -4.25 -1.70 -0.74
CA ARG A 44 -5.51 -1.47 -0.06
C ARG A 44 -6.31 -0.42 -0.80
N ILE A 45 -7.55 -0.73 -1.13
CA ILE A 45 -8.50 0.23 -1.68
C ILE A 45 -9.61 0.46 -0.67
N ILE A 46 -9.88 1.72 -0.35
CA ILE A 46 -10.94 2.15 0.56
C ILE A 46 -11.99 2.88 -0.25
N ARG A 47 -13.23 2.39 -0.25
CA ARG A 47 -14.36 2.96 -1.00
C ARG A 47 -15.65 2.76 -0.23
N ASN A 48 -16.46 3.80 -0.07
CA ASN A 48 -17.74 3.73 0.65
C ASN A 48 -17.63 3.04 2.03
N GLY A 49 -16.54 3.31 2.76
CA GLY A 49 -16.25 2.70 4.07
C GLY A 49 -15.85 1.22 4.03
N LYS A 50 -15.70 0.62 2.84
CA LYS A 50 -15.26 -0.78 2.67
C LYS A 50 -13.80 -0.84 2.27
N ASP A 51 -13.10 -1.81 2.84
CA ASP A 51 -11.71 -2.13 2.52
C ASP A 51 -11.61 -3.35 1.60
N GLU A 52 -10.86 -3.19 0.52
CA GLU A 52 -10.41 -4.26 -0.36
C GLU A 52 -8.89 -4.40 -0.24
N PHE A 53 -8.40 -5.62 -0.04
CA PHE A 53 -6.97 -5.90 0.15
C PHE A 53 -6.47 -6.90 -0.88
N LEU A 54 -5.41 -6.52 -1.61
CA LEU A 54 -4.73 -7.36 -2.58
C LEU A 54 -3.28 -7.55 -2.14
N SER A 55 -2.91 -8.79 -1.83
CA SER A 55 -1.56 -9.10 -1.36
C SER A 55 -0.53 -8.99 -2.49
N LEU A 56 0.56 -8.27 -2.21
CA LEU A 56 1.80 -8.29 -3.00
C LEU A 56 2.83 -9.22 -2.35
N GLY A 57 2.44 -9.95 -1.30
CA GLY A 57 3.26 -10.96 -0.63
C GLY A 57 4.31 -10.39 0.32
N ASP A 58 5.17 -11.31 0.78
CA ASP A 58 6.12 -11.02 1.85
C ASP A 58 7.38 -10.32 1.33
N LEU A 59 7.97 -9.55 2.23
CA LEU A 59 9.22 -8.81 2.13
C LEU A 59 10.18 -9.36 3.20
N GLY A 60 11.44 -9.55 2.82
CA GLY A 60 12.51 -9.84 3.77
C GLY A 60 12.84 -8.61 4.62
N LEU A 61 13.44 -8.85 5.78
CA LEU A 61 14.14 -7.80 6.52
C LEU A 61 15.40 -7.37 5.74
N ASP A 62 15.83 -6.13 5.95
CA ASP A 62 17.02 -5.53 5.31
C ASP A 62 17.05 -5.60 3.78
N THR A 63 15.88 -5.75 3.15
CA THR A 63 15.75 -5.85 1.70
C THR A 63 15.31 -4.51 1.14
N THR A 64 16.06 -3.99 0.17
CA THR A 64 15.62 -2.84 -0.65
C THR A 64 14.80 -3.35 -1.82
N VAL A 65 13.55 -2.89 -1.95
CA VAL A 65 12.66 -3.32 -3.03
C VAL A 65 12.04 -2.09 -3.69
N PRO A 66 12.13 -1.95 -5.04
CA PRO A 66 11.46 -0.86 -5.73
C PRO A 66 9.96 -1.02 -5.62
N PHE A 67 9.25 0.08 -5.41
CA PHE A 67 7.79 0.10 -5.33
C PHE A 67 7.22 1.22 -6.19
N GLN A 68 5.99 1.02 -6.67
CA GLN A 68 5.27 2.00 -7.45
C GLN A 68 3.76 1.88 -7.18
N LEU A 69 3.08 3.01 -7.04
CA LEU A 69 1.63 3.09 -7.02
C LEU A 69 1.21 4.06 -8.13
N THR A 70 0.37 3.60 -9.05
CA THR A 70 -0.08 4.35 -10.21
C THR A 70 -1.60 4.40 -10.21
N ILE A 71 -2.17 5.58 -10.46
CA ILE A 71 -3.58 5.76 -10.75
C ILE A 71 -3.71 6.27 -12.18
N ALA A 72 -4.30 5.48 -13.06
CA ALA A 72 -4.53 5.85 -14.45
C ALA A 72 -5.78 5.15 -14.98
N ASP A 73 -6.54 5.81 -15.83
CA ASP A 73 -7.66 5.22 -16.59
C ASP A 73 -8.64 4.40 -15.74
N GLY A 74 -9.00 4.92 -14.55
CA GLY A 74 -9.93 4.25 -13.64
C GLY A 74 -9.35 3.01 -12.95
N LYS A 75 -8.03 2.94 -12.80
CA LYS A 75 -7.32 1.80 -12.23
C LYS A 75 -6.22 2.22 -11.28
N ALA A 76 -6.17 1.56 -10.14
CA ALA A 76 -5.05 1.59 -9.21
C ALA A 76 -4.15 0.37 -9.48
N SER A 77 -2.88 0.61 -9.76
CA SER A 77 -1.87 -0.42 -9.95
C SER A 77 -0.75 -0.25 -8.92
N ALA A 78 -0.49 -1.29 -8.15
CA ALA A 78 0.63 -1.35 -7.23
C ALA A 78 1.65 -2.38 -7.72
N VAL A 79 2.91 -1.98 -7.75
CA VAL A 79 4.05 -2.83 -8.09
C VAL A 79 5.03 -2.83 -6.92
N LEU A 80 5.56 -4.01 -6.62
CA LEU A 80 6.61 -4.23 -5.64
C LEU A 80 7.62 -5.23 -6.21
N GLY A 81 8.79 -4.76 -6.63
CA GLY A 81 9.74 -5.58 -7.38
C GLY A 81 9.10 -6.16 -8.64
N LYS A 82 9.01 -7.49 -8.73
CA LYS A 82 8.38 -8.22 -9.85
C LYS A 82 6.89 -8.50 -9.66
N LYS A 83 6.33 -8.15 -8.49
CA LYS A 83 4.95 -8.47 -8.13
C LYS A 83 4.02 -7.29 -8.42
N LYS A 84 2.79 -7.59 -8.84
CA LYS A 84 1.80 -6.59 -9.27
C LYS A 84 0.42 -6.93 -8.73
N ALA A 85 -0.31 -5.91 -8.29
CA ALA A 85 -1.70 -5.98 -7.88
C ALA A 85 -2.46 -4.81 -8.50
N GLU A 86 -3.71 -5.04 -8.87
CA GLU A 86 -4.52 -4.06 -9.58
C GLU A 86 -5.97 -4.09 -9.10
N ALA A 87 -6.57 -2.91 -9.01
CA ALA A 87 -7.97 -2.74 -8.68
C ALA A 87 -8.57 -1.61 -9.51
N ALA A 88 -9.83 -1.74 -9.91
CA ALA A 88 -10.56 -0.62 -10.51
C ALA A 88 -10.79 0.47 -9.45
N VAL A 89 -10.75 1.74 -9.83
CA VAL A 89 -11.11 2.91 -9.00
C VAL A 89 -11.87 3.94 -9.85
N PRO A 90 -12.83 4.70 -9.29
CA PRO A 90 -13.48 5.77 -10.03
C PRO A 90 -12.47 6.80 -10.57
N ILE A 91 -12.71 7.33 -11.78
CA ILE A 91 -11.89 8.41 -12.33
C ILE A 91 -12.20 9.69 -11.57
N ALA A 92 -11.22 10.18 -10.82
CA ALA A 92 -11.31 11.43 -10.08
C ALA A 92 -9.92 12.08 -9.98
N PRO A 93 -9.82 13.42 -9.95
CA PRO A 93 -8.60 14.10 -9.56
C PRO A 93 -8.13 13.57 -8.20
N SER A 94 -6.83 13.31 -8.06
CA SER A 94 -6.30 12.72 -6.83
C SER A 94 -4.99 13.39 -6.40
N THR A 95 -4.65 13.22 -5.14
CA THR A 95 -3.39 13.70 -4.55
C THR A 95 -2.56 12.54 -4.05
N ALA A 96 -1.26 12.58 -4.30
CA ALA A 96 -0.31 11.58 -3.84
C ALA A 96 0.42 12.04 -2.57
N ARG A 97 0.67 11.12 -1.63
CA ARG A 97 1.53 11.34 -0.46
C ARG A 97 2.22 10.04 -0.02
N VAL A 98 3.31 10.18 0.73
CA VAL A 98 3.92 9.07 1.48
C VAL A 98 3.60 9.28 2.97
N ALA A 99 3.17 8.23 3.65
CA ALA A 99 2.85 8.25 5.07
C ALA A 99 3.59 7.13 5.80
N CYS A 100 4.23 7.44 6.93
CA CYS A 100 4.89 6.48 7.81
C CYS A 100 4.17 6.51 9.17
N SER A 101 3.92 5.34 9.76
CA SER A 101 3.25 5.29 11.07
C SER A 101 4.20 4.94 12.21
N THR A 102 5.19 4.05 12.02
CA THR A 102 6.23 3.71 13.01
C THR A 102 7.36 2.89 12.36
N GLY A 103 8.50 2.78 13.04
CA GLY A 103 9.66 1.98 12.63
C GLY A 103 10.66 2.71 11.72
N ASP A 104 11.88 2.21 11.64
CA ASP A 104 12.94 2.76 10.79
C ASP A 104 12.74 2.29 9.34
N VAL A 105 11.83 2.95 8.62
CA VAL A 105 11.62 2.73 7.18
C VAL A 105 12.13 3.93 6.41
N LEU A 106 13.17 3.70 5.60
CA LEU A 106 13.71 4.71 4.70
C LEU A 106 13.02 4.64 3.33
N PHE A 107 12.48 5.76 2.90
CA PHE A 107 12.04 5.97 1.52
C PHE A 107 13.10 6.78 0.78
N SER A 108 13.67 6.20 -0.27
CA SER A 108 14.69 6.86 -1.11
C SER A 108 14.24 6.91 -2.57
N GLY A 109 14.69 7.94 -3.30
CA GLY A 109 14.44 8.04 -4.75
C GLY A 109 12.98 8.30 -5.12
N LEU A 110 12.20 8.93 -4.24
CA LEU A 110 10.79 9.23 -4.48
C LEU A 110 10.62 10.14 -5.71
N ARG A 111 9.71 9.75 -6.60
CA ARG A 111 9.28 10.55 -7.76
C ARG A 111 7.76 10.58 -7.81
N PHE A 112 7.22 11.79 -7.98
CA PHE A 112 5.79 12.00 -8.21
C PHE A 112 5.62 12.49 -9.65
N THR A 113 4.80 11.78 -10.41
CA THR A 113 4.49 12.09 -11.81
C THR A 113 2.99 12.21 -11.95
N SER A 114 2.53 13.30 -12.56
CA SER A 114 1.13 13.57 -12.88
C SER A 114 0.85 13.35 -14.35
#